data_AF-A0A377G7M3-F1
#
_entry.id   AF-A0A377G7M3-F1
#
_cell.length_a   1.000
_cell.length_b   1.000
_cell.length_c   1.000
_cell.angle_alpha   90.00
_cell.angle_beta   90.00
_cell.angle_gamma   90.00
#
_symmetry.space_group_name_H-M   'P 1'
#
loop_
_entity.id
_entity.type
_entity.pdbx_description
1 polymer ?
#
loop_
_entity_poly.entity_id
_entity_poly.type
_entity_poly.pdbx_seq_one_letter_code
_entity_poly.pdbx_strand_id
1 'polypeptide(L)'
;MYRPSQQIEGRIARKEYNPSFFSEEKNKQNSVAIHIKNKKLNIQQGTFDGDLELAREAIQSFADTNELTYQSFGHGYGCLTVNGAQHNTNPYGIDMLMMLEFCGIDKSSLIPQIELK
;
A
#
# COMPACT_ATOMS: atom_id res chain seq x y z
N MET A 1 54.68 -27.27 7.18
CA MET A 1 53.27 -26.84 7.05
C MET A 1 53.21 -25.32 6.94
N TYR A 2 52.34 -24.82 6.06
CA TYR A 2 51.79 -23.45 5.91
C TYR A 2 51.46 -22.79 7.27
N ARG A 3 51.37 -21.47 7.51
CA ARG A 3 51.64 -20.17 6.83
C ARG A 3 51.46 -19.05 7.93
N PRO A 4 51.67 -17.75 7.66
CA PRO A 4 52.14 -16.76 8.63
C PRO A 4 51.03 -16.10 9.46
N SER A 5 51.40 -15.52 10.61
CA SER A 5 50.62 -14.49 11.29
C SER A 5 51.51 -13.72 12.27
N GLN A 6 51.18 -12.43 12.49
CA GLN A 6 51.87 -11.37 13.28
C GLN A 6 52.60 -10.34 12.38
N GLN A 7 52.41 -9.03 12.45
CA GLN A 7 51.64 -8.12 13.32
C GLN A 7 51.48 -6.75 12.61
N ILE A 8 50.28 -6.17 12.70
CA ILE A 8 49.93 -4.78 13.10
C ILE A 8 50.78 -3.60 12.57
N GLU A 9 50.15 -2.71 11.83
CA GLU A 9 50.44 -1.27 11.90
C GLU A 9 49.14 -0.45 11.86
N GLY A 10 49.01 0.51 12.78
CA GLY A 10 48.11 1.65 12.63
C GLY A 10 46.93 1.74 13.60
N ARG A 11 47.17 2.17 14.84
CA ARG A 11 46.16 2.87 15.67
C ARG A 11 45.97 4.28 15.12
N ILE A 12 44.78 4.67 14.65
CA ILE A 12 44.17 5.98 14.93
C ILE A 12 42.64 5.84 14.85
N ALA A 13 41.97 6.04 15.99
CA ALA A 13 40.55 6.29 16.07
C ALA A 13 40.22 7.61 15.36
N ARG A 14 39.45 7.56 14.27
CA ARG A 14 38.72 8.71 13.75
C ARG A 14 37.31 8.30 13.43
N LYS A 15 36.42 8.77 14.30
CA LYS A 15 35.01 9.16 14.08
C LYS A 15 34.32 8.43 12.95
N GLU A 16 33.38 7.58 13.36
CA GLU A 16 32.19 7.19 12.62
C GLU A 16 31.75 8.33 11.70
N TYR A 17 32.17 8.27 10.43
CA TYR A 17 31.48 8.99 9.39
C TYR A 17 30.24 8.18 9.14
N ASN A 18 29.17 8.59 9.82
CA ASN A 18 27.83 8.13 9.61
C ASN A 18 27.23 9.08 8.57
N PRO A 19 27.33 8.83 7.25
CA PRO A 19 26.30 9.32 6.38
C PRO A 19 25.13 8.37 6.63
N SER A 20 24.39 8.66 7.69
CA SER A 20 22.94 8.48 7.69
C SER A 20 22.36 9.38 6.58
N PHE A 21 22.77 9.13 5.34
CA PHE A 21 21.99 9.37 4.15
C PHE A 21 21.08 8.14 4.03
N PHE A 22 20.26 7.94 5.06
CA PHE A 22 18.90 7.56 4.78
C PHE A 22 18.34 8.73 3.98
N SER A 23 18.53 8.69 2.66
CA SER A 23 17.44 9.11 1.81
C SER A 23 16.27 8.29 2.31
N GLU A 24 15.39 8.92 3.08
CA GLU A 24 13.98 8.58 3.08
C GLU A 24 13.54 8.73 1.62
N GLU A 25 13.94 7.80 0.76
CA GLU A 25 13.02 7.32 -0.26
C GLU A 25 11.83 6.88 0.56
N LYS A 26 10.88 7.82 0.75
CA LYS A 26 9.48 7.52 0.94
C LYS A 26 9.21 6.49 -0.13
N ASN A 27 9.31 5.23 0.25
CA ASN A 27 8.97 4.09 -0.55
C ASN A 27 7.51 4.37 -0.88
N LYS A 28 7.25 4.98 -2.04
CA LYS A 28 5.91 5.37 -2.45
C LYS A 28 5.15 4.06 -2.36
N GLN A 29 4.32 3.93 -1.34
CA GLN A 29 3.50 2.75 -1.19
C GLN A 29 2.52 2.83 -2.36
N ASN A 30 2.89 2.19 -3.48
CA ASN A 30 2.07 2.15 -4.70
C ASN A 30 0.85 1.23 -4.50
N SER A 31 0.57 0.84 -3.25
CA SER A 31 -0.55 0.01 -2.86
C SER A 31 -0.83 0.20 -1.38
N VAL A 32 -2.10 0.19 -1.02
CA VAL A 32 -2.57 0.11 0.37
C VAL A 32 -3.20 -1.25 0.61
N ALA A 33 -3.31 -1.63 1.88
CA ALA A 33 -4.04 -2.82 2.25
C ALA A 33 -5.26 -2.49 3.09
N ILE A 34 -6.37 -3.15 2.80
CA ILE A 34 -7.60 -3.12 3.60
C ILE A 34 -7.91 -4.52 4.11
N HIS A 35 -8.70 -4.59 5.18
CA HIS A 35 -9.21 -5.84 5.71
C HIS A 35 -10.68 -5.99 5.34
N ILE A 36 -11.00 -7.07 4.64
CA ILE A 36 -12.35 -7.47 4.28
C ILE A 36 -12.64 -8.77 5.04
N LYS A 37 -13.48 -8.69 6.08
CA LYS A 37 -13.78 -9.81 6.98
C LYS A 37 -12.48 -10.47 7.49
N ASN A 38 -12.18 -11.69 7.05
CA ASN A 38 -11.00 -12.46 7.43
C ASN A 38 -9.87 -12.44 6.39
N LYS A 39 -9.95 -11.56 5.38
CA LYS A 39 -8.96 -11.45 4.31
C LYS A 39 -8.35 -10.07 4.26
N LYS A 40 -7.06 -10.01 3.99
CA LYS A 40 -6.35 -8.79 3.64
C LYS A 40 -6.36 -8.65 2.13
N LEU A 41 -6.88 -7.53 1.62
CA LEU A 41 -6.86 -7.20 0.20
C LEU A 41 -5.86 -6.06 -0.02
N ASN A 42 -4.92 -6.29 -0.93
CA ASN A 42 -4.00 -5.24 -1.38
C ASN A 42 -4.61 -4.53 -2.60
N ILE A 43 -4.74 -3.22 -2.50
CA ILE A 43 -5.28 -2.33 -3.53
C ILE A 43 -4.14 -1.52 -4.08
N GLN A 44 -3.91 -1.60 -5.39
CA GLN A 44 -2.86 -0.82 -6.04
C GLN A 44 -3.30 0.63 -6.23
N GLN A 45 -2.38 1.57 -6.17
CA GLN A 45 -2.63 2.98 -6.50
C GLN A 45 -3.12 3.12 -7.95
N GLY A 46 -2.48 2.43 -8.89
CA GLY A 46 -2.78 2.56 -10.31
C GLY A 46 -2.57 4.00 -10.81
N THR A 47 -3.60 4.57 -11.43
CA THR A 47 -3.61 5.97 -11.91
C THR A 47 -4.23 6.95 -10.91
N PHE A 48 -4.52 6.51 -9.69
CA PHE A 48 -5.03 7.39 -8.64
C PHE A 48 -3.96 8.38 -8.17
N ASP A 49 -4.28 9.66 -8.24
CA ASP A 49 -3.43 10.81 -7.88
C ASP A 49 -3.86 11.48 -6.57
N GLY A 50 -4.86 10.95 -5.87
CA GLY A 50 -5.31 11.43 -4.57
C GLY A 50 -4.50 10.89 -3.39
N ASP A 51 -4.93 11.21 -2.18
CA ASP A 51 -4.33 10.69 -0.95
C ASP A 51 -4.71 9.21 -0.73
N LEU A 52 -3.71 8.34 -0.77
CA LEU A 52 -3.89 6.90 -0.64
C LEU A 52 -4.38 6.47 0.75
N GLU A 53 -3.97 7.18 1.80
CA GLU A 53 -4.37 6.86 3.17
C GLU A 53 -5.83 7.26 3.39
N LEU A 54 -6.25 8.45 2.91
CA LEU A 54 -7.66 8.84 2.95
C LEU A 54 -8.54 7.86 2.17
N ALA A 55 -8.10 7.45 0.98
CA ALA A 55 -8.81 6.46 0.19
C ALA A 55 -8.90 5.10 0.92
N ARG A 56 -7.79 4.64 1.52
CA ARG A 56 -7.76 3.42 2.35
C ARG A 56 -8.74 3.51 3.50
N GLU A 57 -8.78 4.63 4.22
CA GLU A 57 -9.68 4.83 5.37
C GLU A 57 -11.15 4.85 4.96
N ALA A 58 -11.47 5.53 3.86
CA ALA A 58 -12.83 5.56 3.32
C ALA A 58 -13.30 4.17 2.90
N ILE A 59 -12.45 3.43 2.18
CA ILE A 59 -12.76 2.06 1.75
C ILE A 59 -12.85 1.12 2.95
N GLN A 60 -11.95 1.23 3.94
CA GLN A 60 -12.02 0.41 5.16
C GLN A 60 -13.31 0.70 5.95
N SER A 61 -13.65 1.96 6.15
CA SER A 61 -14.89 2.36 6.84
C SER A 61 -16.13 1.86 6.11
N PHE A 62 -16.11 1.90 4.77
CA PHE A 62 -17.14 1.30 3.95
C PHE A 62 -17.21 -0.21 4.14
N ALA A 63 -16.07 -0.92 4.11
CA ALA A 63 -15.99 -2.36 4.30
C ALA A 63 -16.42 -2.83 5.70
N ASP A 64 -16.22 -2.00 6.73
CA ASP A 64 -16.62 -2.30 8.11
C ASP A 64 -18.14 -2.14 8.31
N THR A 65 -18.76 -1.23 7.56
CA THR A 65 -20.21 -0.94 7.65
C THR A 65 -21.03 -1.81 6.71
N ASN A 66 -20.47 -2.18 5.56
CA ASN A 66 -21.16 -2.88 4.47
C ASN A 66 -20.69 -4.32 4.35
N GLU A 67 -21.49 -5.16 3.71
CA GLU A 67 -21.04 -6.51 3.41
C GLU A 67 -20.10 -6.50 2.20
N LEU A 68 -18.79 -6.51 2.46
CA LEU A 68 -17.77 -6.79 1.46
C LEU A 68 -17.25 -8.22 1.59
N THR A 69 -17.12 -8.91 0.45
CA THR A 69 -16.39 -10.17 0.35
C THR A 69 -15.53 -10.19 -0.90
N TYR A 70 -14.38 -10.86 -0.82
CA TYR A 70 -13.50 -11.04 -1.96
C TYR A 70 -13.15 -12.51 -2.17
N GLN A 71 -13.42 -13.02 -3.37
CA GLN A 71 -13.05 -14.35 -3.82
C GLN A 71 -11.98 -14.25 -4.90
N SER A 72 -10.76 -14.65 -4.59
CA SER A 72 -9.69 -14.77 -5.57
C SER A 72 -9.84 -16.07 -6.35
N PHE A 73 -9.71 -16.00 -7.68
CA PHE A 73 -9.65 -17.15 -8.57
C PHE A 73 -8.22 -17.47 -9.01
N GLY A 74 -7.23 -16.67 -8.56
CA GLY A 74 -5.81 -16.80 -8.93
C GLY A 74 -5.37 -15.77 -9.98
N HIS A 75 -4.05 -15.56 -10.08
CA HIS A 75 -3.43 -14.66 -11.06
C HIS A 75 -4.01 -13.23 -11.10
N GLY A 76 -4.34 -12.65 -9.94
CA GLY A 76 -4.91 -11.30 -9.83
C GLY A 76 -6.41 -11.22 -10.13
N TYR A 77 -6.99 -12.28 -10.69
CA TYR A 77 -8.41 -12.37 -10.99
C TYR A 77 -9.23 -12.76 -9.75
N GLY A 78 -10.41 -12.18 -9.62
CA GLY A 78 -11.29 -12.39 -8.49
C GLY A 78 -12.67 -11.78 -8.71
N CYS A 79 -13.55 -12.04 -7.77
CA CYS A 79 -14.87 -11.42 -7.66
C CYS A 79 -14.96 -10.71 -6.31
N LEU A 80 -15.16 -9.40 -6.35
CA LEU A 80 -15.53 -8.59 -5.20
C LEU A 80 -17.05 -8.52 -5.14
N THR A 81 -17.65 -8.92 -4.02
CA THR A 81 -19.06 -8.71 -3.77
C THR A 81 -19.23 -7.56 -2.79
N VAL A 82 -19.99 -6.54 -3.18
CA VAL A 82 -20.31 -5.36 -2.39
C VAL A 82 -21.82 -5.29 -2.21
N ASN A 83 -22.32 -5.46 -0.98
CA ASN A 83 -23.77 -5.43 -0.69
C ASN A 83 -24.61 -6.36 -1.60
N GLY A 84 -24.05 -7.52 -1.95
CA GLY A 84 -24.68 -8.50 -2.84
C GLY A 84 -24.47 -8.25 -4.34
N ALA A 85 -23.92 -7.10 -4.75
CA ALA A 85 -23.52 -6.84 -6.13
C ALA A 85 -22.14 -7.43 -6.42
N GLN A 86 -22.01 -8.20 -7.50
CA GLN A 86 -20.76 -8.84 -7.89
C GLN A 86 -20.00 -7.99 -8.92
N HIS A 87 -18.72 -7.77 -8.64
CA HIS A 87 -17.79 -7.03 -9.46
C HIS A 87 -16.58 -7.90 -9.77
N ASN A 88 -16.36 -8.20 -11.05
CA ASN A 88 -15.20 -8.96 -11.48
C ASN A 88 -13.98 -8.04 -11.53
N THR A 89 -12.85 -8.53 -11.00
CA THR A 89 -11.59 -7.80 -11.05
C THR A 89 -10.82 -8.16 -12.30
N ASN A 90 -9.89 -7.28 -12.70
CA ASN A 90 -9.03 -7.55 -13.83
C ASN A 90 -7.86 -8.48 -13.43
N PRO A 91 -7.12 -9.07 -14.39
CA PRO A 91 -5.94 -9.89 -14.10
C PRO A 91 -4.79 -9.13 -13.41
N TYR A 92 -4.84 -7.79 -13.43
CA TYR A 92 -3.86 -6.93 -12.77
C TYR A 92 -4.21 -6.65 -11.31
N GLY A 93 -5.35 -7.15 -10.83
CA GLY A 93 -5.84 -7.01 -9.47
C GLY A 93 -6.94 -5.96 -9.31
N ILE A 94 -6.99 -5.35 -8.12
CA ILE A 94 -7.87 -4.22 -7.82
C ILE A 94 -6.98 -2.99 -7.65
N ASP A 95 -7.27 -1.96 -8.44
CA ASP A 95 -6.71 -0.62 -8.25
C ASP A 95 -7.65 0.26 -7.42
N MET A 96 -7.13 1.41 -6.98
CA MET A 96 -7.84 2.31 -6.08
C MET A 96 -9.10 2.88 -6.72
N LEU A 97 -9.04 3.29 -7.99
CA LEU A 97 -10.20 3.86 -8.68
C LEU A 97 -11.31 2.82 -8.83
N MET A 98 -10.94 1.61 -9.22
CA MET A 98 -11.85 0.47 -9.31
C MET A 98 -12.50 0.16 -7.98
N MET A 99 -11.73 0.14 -6.88
CA MET A 99 -12.28 -0.10 -5.55
C MET A 99 -13.25 1.02 -5.10
N LEU A 100 -12.88 2.28 -5.33
CA LEU A 100 -13.73 3.42 -5.02
C LEU A 100 -15.03 3.39 -5.82
N GLU A 101 -14.97 3.05 -7.11
CA GLU A 101 -16.13 2.86 -7.97
C GLU A 101 -17.04 1.74 -7.46
N PHE A 102 -16.47 0.58 -7.10
CA PHE A 102 -17.24 -0.55 -6.54
C PHE A 102 -17.91 -0.21 -5.21
N CYS A 103 -17.25 0.60 -4.37
CA CYS A 103 -17.82 1.10 -3.13
C CYS A 103 -18.76 2.30 -3.31
N GLY A 104 -18.89 2.86 -4.52
CA GLY A 104 -19.65 4.08 -4.77
C GLY A 104 -19.10 5.32 -4.06
N ILE A 105 -17.80 5.34 -3.75
CA ILE A 105 -17.13 6.46 -3.10
C ILE A 105 -16.59 7.40 -4.19
N ASP A 106 -17.11 8.62 -4.23
CA ASP A 106 -16.61 9.63 -5.18
C ASP A 106 -15.19 10.04 -4.80
N LYS A 107 -14.24 9.91 -5.71
CA LYS A 107 -12.86 10.36 -5.53
C LYS A 107 -12.77 11.83 -5.11
N SER A 108 -13.70 12.67 -5.55
CA SER A 108 -13.76 14.10 -5.20
C SER A 108 -14.00 14.32 -3.71
N SER A 109 -14.65 13.36 -3.03
CA SER A 109 -14.84 13.39 -1.57
C SER A 109 -13.56 13.12 -0.77
N LEU A 110 -12.53 12.58 -1.43
CA LEU A 110 -11.22 12.26 -0.86
C LEU A 110 -10.20 13.37 -1.09
N ILE A 111 -10.58 14.44 -1.80
CA ILE A 111 -9.73 15.62 -1.91
C ILE A 111 -9.76 16.29 -0.53
N PRO A 112 -8.61 16.50 0.13
CA PRO A 112 -8.59 17.25 1.37
C PRO A 112 -9.27 18.58 1.09
N GLN A 113 -10.34 18.88 1.84
CA GLN A 113 -10.94 20.19 1.80
C GLN A 113 -9.84 21.16 2.24
N ILE A 114 -9.16 21.78 1.28
CA ILE A 114 -8.36 22.95 1.52
C ILE A 114 -9.38 23.95 2.05
N GLU A 115 -9.42 24.10 3.38
CA GLU A 115 -10.21 25.11 4.06
C GLU A 115 -9.84 26.46 3.42
N LEU A 116 -10.70 26.93 2.52
CA LEU A 116 -10.79 28.35 2.19
C LEU A 116 -11.35 29.02 3.45
N LYS A 117 -10.45 29.38 4.36
CA LYS A 117 -10.69 30.38 5.40
C LYS A 117 -10.25 31.74 4.90
#